data_AF-A0A2P6FK87-F1
#
_entry.id   AF-A0A2P6FK87-F1
#
_cell.length_a   1.000
_cell.length_b   1.000
_cell.length_c   1.000
_cell.angle_alpha   90.00
_cell.angle_beta   90.00
_cell.angle_gamma   90.00
#
_symmetry.space_group_name_H-M   'P 1'
#
loop_
_entity.id
_entity.type
_entity.pdbx_description
1 polymer ?
#
loop_
_entity_poly.entity_id
_entity_poly.type
_entity_poly.pdbx_seq_one_letter_code
_entity_poly.pdbx_strand_id
1 'polypeptide(L)'
;ASLLTAIDLPELIVKTEDDYEALALELATNKPLLTSITEKLAKNKMTTPLFDTETYTQNLEKAFEKAYAHYYRDMSPEDILF
;
A
#
# COMPACT_ATOMS: atom_id res chain seq x y z
N ALA A 1 -6.47 4.72 -2.82
CA ALA A 1 -5.10 5.25 -2.99
C ALA A 1 -4.04 4.46 -2.22
N SER A 2 -4.22 4.19 -0.91
CA SER A 2 -3.17 3.62 -0.04
C SER A 2 -2.40 2.41 -0.61
N LEU A 3 -3.09 1.40 -1.16
CA LEU A 3 -2.44 0.20 -1.72
C LEU A 3 -1.62 0.52 -2.98
N LEU A 4 -2.17 1.33 -3.88
CA LEU A 4 -1.49 1.77 -5.11
C LEU A 4 -0.26 2.61 -4.77
N THR A 5 -0.32 3.44 -3.73
CA THR A 5 0.86 4.16 -3.23
C THR A 5 1.89 3.20 -2.62
N ALA A 6 1.45 2.22 -1.83
CA ALA A 6 2.35 1.26 -1.19
C ALA A 6 3.07 0.33 -2.17
N ILE A 7 2.47 0.05 -3.34
CA ILE A 7 3.06 -0.74 -4.43
C ILE A 7 3.71 0.15 -5.51
N ASP A 8 3.87 1.46 -5.25
CA ASP A 8 4.46 2.45 -6.16
C ASP A 8 3.80 2.48 -7.56
N LEU A 9 2.48 2.57 -7.60
CA LEU A 9 1.67 2.79 -8.82
C LEU A 9 0.78 4.05 -8.67
N PRO A 10 1.34 5.23 -8.36
CA PRO A 10 0.55 6.46 -8.23
C PRO A 10 -0.15 6.87 -9.53
N GLU A 11 0.37 6.47 -10.69
CA GLU A 11 -0.24 6.72 -12.00
C GLU A 11 -1.61 6.04 -12.20
N LEU A 12 -1.97 5.06 -11.36
CA LEU A 12 -3.29 4.44 -11.36
C LEU A 12 -4.28 5.13 -10.41
N ILE A 13 -3.89 6.22 -9.75
CA ILE A 13 -4.72 6.95 -8.79
C ILE A 13 -5.34 8.16 -9.49
N VAL A 14 -6.65 8.08 -9.72
CA VAL A 14 -7.48 9.15 -10.30
C VAL A 14 -8.48 9.68 -9.28
N LYS A 15 -9.04 10.87 -9.52
CA LYS A 15 -9.89 11.59 -8.54
C LYS A 15 -11.37 11.62 -8.91
N THR A 16 -11.71 11.34 -10.16
CA THR A 16 -13.07 11.40 -10.69
C THR A 16 -13.40 10.12 -11.45
N GLU A 17 -14.71 9.88 -11.66
CA GLU A 17 -15.17 8.74 -12.46
C GLU A 17 -14.80 8.91 -13.94
N ASP A 18 -14.89 10.13 -14.49
CA ASP A 18 -14.48 10.42 -15.88
C ASP A 18 -12.99 10.11 -16.11
N ASP A 19 -12.11 10.52 -15.18
CA ASP A 19 -10.67 10.21 -15.26
C ASP A 19 -10.41 8.70 -15.15
N TYR A 20 -11.24 8.00 -14.36
CA TYR A 20 -11.16 6.54 -14.22
C TYR A 20 -11.52 5.83 -15.52
N GLU A 21 -12.61 6.22 -16.17
CA GLU A 21 -13.03 5.66 -17.45
C GLU A 21 -12.00 5.94 -18.54
N ALA A 22 -11.49 7.18 -18.60
CA ALA A 22 -10.45 7.55 -19.56
C ALA A 22 -9.19 6.71 -19.39
N LEU A 23 -8.71 6.55 -18.14
CA LEU A 23 -7.52 5.75 -17.84
C LEU A 23 -7.75 4.26 -18.14
N ALA A 24 -8.93 3.71 -17.80
CA ALA A 24 -9.26 2.32 -18.09
C ALA A 24 -9.30 2.07 -19.61
N LEU A 25 -9.87 2.99 -20.38
CA LEU A 25 -9.89 2.91 -21.84
C LEU A 25 -8.47 3.03 -22.43
N GLU A 26 -7.65 3.94 -21.91
CA GLU A 26 -6.26 4.10 -22.34
C GLU A 26 -5.48 2.81 -22.11
N LEU A 27 -5.57 2.21 -20.92
CA LEU A 27 -4.91 0.94 -20.60
C LEU A 27 -5.42 -0.21 -21.49
N ALA A 28 -6.72 -0.25 -21.79
CA ALA A 28 -7.32 -1.28 -22.65
C ALA A 28 -6.90 -1.17 -24.12
N THR A 29 -6.63 0.06 -24.61
CA THR A 29 -6.32 0.32 -26.03
C THR A 29 -4.83 0.51 -26.30
N ASN A 30 -4.03 0.81 -25.28
CA ASN A 30 -2.58 1.02 -25.36
C ASN A 30 -1.83 -0.17 -24.72
N LYS A 31 -1.61 -1.22 -25.52
CA LYS A 31 -0.88 -2.43 -25.07
C LYS A 31 0.51 -2.14 -24.50
N PRO A 32 1.37 -1.29 -25.10
CA PRO A 32 2.66 -0.91 -24.51
C PRO A 32 2.55 -0.33 -23.09
N LEU A 33 1.60 0.58 -22.87
CA LEU A 33 1.38 1.16 -21.54
C LEU A 33 0.94 0.08 -20.54
N LEU A 34 -0.03 -0.77 -20.90
CA LEU A 34 -0.48 -1.86 -20.05
C LEU A 34 0.67 -2.80 -19.68
N THR A 35 1.51 -3.20 -20.64
CA THR A 35 2.69 -4.03 -20.39
C THR A 35 3.62 -3.37 -19.38
N SER A 36 3.95 -2.08 -19.58
CA SER A 36 4.81 -1.32 -18.67
C SER A 36 4.27 -1.30 -17.23
N ILE A 37 2.98 -1.07 -17.05
CA ILE A 37 2.33 -1.10 -15.73
C ILE A 37 2.40 -2.50 -15.11
N THR A 38 2.14 -3.56 -15.88
CA THR A 38 2.19 -4.94 -15.37
C THR A 38 3.60 -5.36 -14.99
N GLU A 39 4.63 -4.95 -15.74
CA GLU A 39 6.04 -5.19 -15.42
C GLU A 39 6.45 -4.45 -14.15
N LYS A 40 6.04 -3.18 -14.01
CA LYS A 40 6.27 -2.39 -12.80
C LYS A 40 5.62 -3.04 -11.58
N LEU A 41 4.36 -3.50 -11.70
CA LEU A 41 3.67 -4.22 -10.65
C LEU A 41 4.41 -5.52 -10.26
N ALA A 42 4.83 -6.32 -11.24
CA ALA A 42 5.52 -7.58 -10.98
C ALA A 42 6.85 -7.38 -10.26
N LYS A 43 7.61 -6.34 -10.64
CA LYS A 43 8.83 -5.93 -9.95
C LYS A 43 8.54 -5.45 -8.54
N ASN A 44 7.60 -4.50 -8.40
CA ASN A 44 7.30 -3.85 -7.13
C ASN A 44 6.72 -4.83 -6.10
N LYS A 45 6.02 -5.89 -6.53
CA LYS A 45 5.54 -6.97 -5.66
C LYS A 45 6.68 -7.61 -4.84
N MET A 46 7.87 -7.71 -5.42
CA MET A 46 9.03 -8.33 -4.77
C MET A 46 9.91 -7.33 -4.01
N THR A 47 9.74 -6.02 -4.24
CA THR A 47 10.64 -4.99 -3.71
C THR A 47 9.99 -3.99 -2.77
N THR A 48 8.66 -3.90 -2.76
CA THR A 48 7.92 -3.00 -1.87
C THR A 48 7.45 -3.74 -0.61
N PRO A 49 7.32 -3.04 0.54
CA PRO A 49 6.93 -3.66 1.80
C PRO A 49 5.49 -4.19 1.83
N LEU A 50 4.67 -3.89 0.83
CA LEU A 50 3.24 -4.23 0.84
C LEU A 50 2.99 -5.74 0.99
N PHE A 51 3.90 -6.57 0.48
CA PHE A 51 3.85 -8.03 0.60
C PHE A 51 4.95 -8.62 1.47
N ASP A 52 5.71 -7.77 2.17
CA ASP A 52 6.70 -8.23 3.17
C ASP A 52 5.98 -8.57 4.48
N THR A 53 5.43 -9.79 4.51
CA THR A 53 4.68 -10.30 5.66
C THR A 53 5.53 -10.42 6.91
N GLU A 54 6.83 -10.67 6.76
CA GLU A 54 7.75 -10.83 7.89
C GLU A 54 7.95 -9.50 8.61
N THR A 55 8.36 -8.45 7.87
CA THR A 55 8.51 -7.10 8.44
C THR A 55 7.18 -6.57 8.97
N TYR A 56 6.06 -6.82 8.27
CA TYR A 56 4.73 -6.45 8.75
C TYR A 56 4.39 -7.12 10.09
N THR A 57 4.66 -8.42 10.22
CA THR A 57 4.38 -9.17 11.46
C THR A 57 5.22 -8.65 12.61
N GLN A 58 6.53 -8.42 12.40
CA GLN A 58 7.41 -7.87 13.42
C GLN A 58 6.96 -6.48 13.89
N ASN A 59 6.50 -5.62 12.98
CA ASN A 59 5.98 -4.30 13.34
C ASN A 59 4.66 -4.40 14.11
N LEU A 60 3.79 -5.34 13.74
CA LEU A 60 2.54 -5.59 14.45
C LEU A 60 2.77 -6.14 15.87
N GLU A 61 3.71 -7.08 16.04
CA GLU A 61 4.09 -7.62 17.36
C GLU A 61 4.60 -6.51 18.28
N LYS A 62 5.52 -5.66 17.77
CA LYS A 62 5.99 -4.48 18.51
C LYS A 62 4.85 -3.52 18.89
N ALA A 63 3.84 -3.38 18.02
CA ALA A 63 2.65 -2.59 18.31
C ALA A 63 1.88 -3.14 19.49
N PHE A 64 1.64 -4.46 19.51
CA PHE A 64 0.95 -5.11 20.61
C PHE A 64 1.73 -5.05 21.91
N GLU A 65 3.05 -5.25 21.88
CA GLU A 65 3.90 -5.08 23.06
C GLU A 65 3.79 -3.66 23.64
N LYS A 66 3.82 -2.63 22.79
CA LYS A 66 3.69 -1.24 23.22
C LYS A 66 2.29 -0.93 23.76
N ALA A 67 1.24 -1.41 23.10
CA ALA A 67 -0.14 -1.27 23.56
C ALA A 67 -0.33 -1.92 24.94
N TYR A 68 0.19 -3.14 25.11
CA TYR A 68 0.13 -3.85 26.38
C TYR A 68 0.92 -3.14 27.48
N ALA A 69 2.10 -2.61 27.16
CA ALA A 69 2.90 -1.86 28.12
C ALA A 69 2.24 -0.53 28.56
N HIS A 70 1.48 0.13 27.67
CA HIS A 70 0.68 1.31 28.04
C HIS A 70 -0.45 0.93 28.98
N TYR A 71 -1.21 -0.12 28.64
CA TYR A 71 -2.26 -0.65 29.49
C TYR A 71 -1.74 -1.03 30.88
N TYR A 72 -0.61 -1.76 30.95
CA TYR A 72 -0.02 -2.19 32.22
C TYR A 72 0.44 -1.03 33.11
N ARG A 73 0.68 0.15 32.53
CA ARG A 73 1.08 1.37 33.25
C ARG A 73 -0.09 2.30 33.55
N ASP A 74 -1.33 1.85 33.39
CA ASP A 74 -2.55 2.66 33.51
C ASP A 74 -2.52 3.93 32.64
N MET A 75 -1.78 3.89 31.51
CA MET A 75 -1.80 4.98 30.53
C MET A 75 -3.09 4.93 29.73
N SER A 76 -3.60 6.10 29.35
CA SER A 76 -4.74 6.17 28.44
C SER A 76 -4.34 5.62 27.05
N PRO A 77 -5.27 5.04 26.28
CA PRO A 77 -4.98 4.63 24.91
C PRO A 77 -4.57 5.82 24.04
N GLU A 78 -3.50 5.64 23.26
CA GLU A 78 -2.96 6.63 22.33
C GLU A 78 -2.57 5.96 21.00
N ASP A 79 -2.42 6.74 19.94
CA ASP A 79 -1.97 6.23 18.65
C ASP A 79 -0.53 5.70 18.74
N ILE A 80 -0.34 4.46 18.27
CA ILE A 80 0.98 3.84 18.18
C ILE A 80 1.51 4.04 16.75
N LEU A 81 2.41 5.03 16.60
CA LEU A 81 3.06 5.37 15.35
C LEU A 81 4.45 4.69 15.23
N PHE A 82 4.82 4.32 14.00
CA PHE A 82 6.10 3.70 13.61
C PHE A 82 6.76 4.51 12.49
#